data_AF-A8H330-F1
#
_entry.id   AF-A8H330-F1
#
_cell.length_a   1.000
_cell.length_b   1.000
_cell.length_c   1.000
_cell.angle_alpha   90.00
_cell.angle_beta   90.00
_cell.angle_gamma   90.00
#
_symmetry.space_group_name_H-M   'P 1'
#
loop_
_entity.id
_entity.type
_entity.pdbx_description
1 polymer ?
#
loop_
_entity_poly.entity_id
_entity_poly.type
_entity_poly.pdbx_seq_one_letter_code
_entity_poly.pdbx_strand_id
1 'polypeptide(L)'
;MKVIGLAISALLFVPQVSQAKNIYGEVLLTDVEPKTQKVWHREGNKSPHYPVALAQAKLQGCTVLSFDISEEGYTENVEVVSSIPNKHLGKYTKKEIKGWRWQQLDPLQSAMSEKRTLRFDYCLGLESAEQSLAQCQQQTQLNCG
;
A
#
# COMPACT_ATOMS: atom_id res chain seq x y z
N MET A 1 42.09 62.85 -5.51
CA MET A 1 41.47 62.13 -4.38
C MET A 1 40.46 61.15 -4.93
N LYS A 2 40.70 59.84 -4.78
CA LYS A 2 39.79 58.77 -5.22
C LYS A 2 39.24 58.11 -3.95
N VAL A 3 37.93 58.26 -3.71
CA VAL A 3 37.26 57.64 -2.57
C VAL A 3 36.81 56.25 -3.02
N ILE A 4 37.44 55.21 -2.49
CA ILE A 4 37.07 53.82 -2.75
C ILE A 4 35.93 53.48 -1.77
N GLY A 5 34.71 53.35 -2.29
CA GLY A 5 33.55 52.93 -1.52
C GLY A 5 33.61 51.43 -1.23
N LEU A 6 33.74 51.06 0.03
CA LEU A 6 33.58 49.70 0.53
C LEU A 6 32.09 49.37 0.63
N ALA A 7 31.57 48.56 -0.30
CA ALA A 7 30.22 48.01 -0.23
C ALA A 7 30.24 46.80 0.71
N ILE A 8 29.73 46.98 1.93
CA ILE A 8 29.52 45.90 2.90
C ILE A 8 28.24 45.17 2.50
N SER A 9 28.38 44.02 1.83
CA SER A 9 27.25 43.15 1.49
C SER A 9 26.86 42.35 2.72
N ALA A 10 25.78 42.75 3.39
CA ALA A 10 25.24 42.05 4.55
C ALA A 10 24.57 40.74 4.10
N LEU A 11 25.22 39.61 4.38
CA LEU A 11 24.66 38.27 4.23
C LEU A 11 23.55 38.07 5.27
N LEU A 12 22.30 38.31 4.86
CA LEU A 12 21.12 37.94 5.63
C LEU A 12 21.00 36.41 5.65
N PHE A 13 21.42 35.80 6.76
CA PHE A 13 21.11 34.40 7.05
C PHE A 13 19.61 34.27 7.32
N VAL A 14 18.85 33.85 6.31
CA VAL A 14 17.45 33.45 6.50
C VAL A 14 17.46 32.08 7.18
N PRO A 15 16.84 31.91 8.37
CA PRO A 15 16.71 30.60 8.98
C PRO A 15 15.80 29.73 8.10
N GLN A 16 16.32 28.61 7.61
CA GLN A 16 15.50 27.62 6.93
C GLN A 16 14.56 26.99 7.95
N VAL A 17 13.29 27.39 7.92
CA VAL A 17 12.23 26.68 8.64
C VAL A 17 12.12 25.29 8.04
N SER A 18 12.54 24.28 8.79
CA SER A 18 12.34 22.88 8.41
C SER A 18 10.85 22.59 8.45
N GLN A 19 10.22 22.52 7.27
CA GLN A 19 8.86 22.03 7.13
C GLN A 19 8.85 20.56 7.54
N ALA A 20 8.08 20.21 8.57
CA ALA A 20 7.82 18.82 8.91
C ALA A 20 7.16 18.15 7.70
N LYS A 21 7.88 17.24 7.03
CA LYS A 21 7.32 16.50 5.89
C LYS A 21 6.36 15.45 6.41
N ASN A 22 5.06 15.68 6.21
CA ASN A 22 4.05 14.64 6.37
C ASN A 22 4.33 13.50 5.40
N ILE A 23 4.13 12.25 5.84
CA ILE A 23 4.21 11.06 5.01
C ILE A 23 2.79 10.53 4.82
N TYR A 24 2.37 10.36 3.58
CA TYR A 24 1.04 9.88 3.23
C TYR A 24 1.16 8.47 2.66
N GLY A 25 0.69 7.48 3.40
CA GLY A 25 0.77 6.08 2.99
C GLY A 25 -0.53 5.57 2.38
N GLU A 26 -0.44 4.96 1.19
CA GLU A 26 -1.57 4.37 0.49
C GLU A 26 -1.34 2.88 0.21
N VAL A 27 -2.40 2.09 0.33
CA VAL A 27 -2.40 0.67 -0.04
C VAL A 27 -3.55 0.42 -1.00
N LEU A 28 -3.23 0.05 -2.24
CA LEU A 28 -4.23 -0.34 -3.24
C LEU A 28 -4.31 -1.86 -3.36
N LEU A 29 -5.53 -2.37 -3.47
CA LEU A 29 -5.83 -3.79 -3.63
C LEU A 29 -6.34 -4.02 -5.04
N THR A 30 -5.81 -5.04 -5.70
CA THR A 30 -6.27 -5.49 -7.01
C THR A 30 -6.56 -6.98 -6.97
N ASP A 31 -7.75 -7.38 -7.41
CA ASP A 31 -8.07 -8.78 -7.67
C ASP A 31 -7.29 -9.25 -8.91
N VAL A 32 -6.34 -10.16 -8.71
CA VAL A 32 -5.63 -10.82 -9.81
C VAL A 32 -6.48 -11.98 -10.31
N GLU A 33 -6.89 -12.86 -9.40
CA GLU A 33 -7.76 -14.00 -9.68
C GLU A 33 -8.71 -14.33 -8.51
N PRO A 34 -9.94 -14.78 -8.78
CA PRO A 34 -10.65 -14.62 -10.05
C PRO A 34 -11.10 -13.15 -10.23
N LYS A 35 -11.03 -12.64 -11.47
CA LYS A 35 -11.49 -11.27 -11.79
C LYS A 35 -13.02 -11.12 -11.78
N THR A 36 -13.74 -12.22 -11.98
CA THR A 36 -15.21 -12.28 -12.05
C THR A 36 -15.72 -13.50 -11.28
N GLN A 37 -17.03 -13.62 -11.08
CA GLN A 37 -17.66 -14.80 -10.45
C GLN A 37 -17.16 -15.09 -9.03
N LYS A 38 -16.89 -14.01 -8.30
CA LYS A 38 -16.57 -14.03 -6.88
C LYS A 38 -17.79 -14.51 -6.11
N VAL A 39 -17.60 -15.41 -5.14
CA VAL A 39 -18.69 -15.83 -4.22
C VAL A 39 -18.51 -15.23 -2.83
N TRP A 40 -17.28 -14.83 -2.49
CA TRP A 40 -16.97 -14.10 -1.27
C TRP A 40 -16.62 -12.63 -1.53
N HIS A 41 -17.03 -11.74 -0.63
CA HIS A 41 -16.50 -10.39 -0.50
C HIS A 41 -15.84 -10.21 0.86
N ARG A 42 -14.83 -9.33 0.93
CA ARG A 42 -14.20 -9.00 2.21
C ARG A 42 -15.19 -8.21 3.07
N GLU A 43 -15.28 -8.56 4.35
CA GLU A 43 -15.97 -7.73 5.33
C GLU A 43 -15.20 -6.41 5.50
N GLY A 44 -15.92 -5.28 5.35
CA GLY A 44 -15.33 -3.95 5.39
C GLY A 44 -14.85 -3.43 4.01
N ASN A 45 -15.28 -2.21 3.70
CA ASN A 45 -15.09 -1.57 2.40
C ASN A 45 -13.86 -0.65 2.30
N LYS A 46 -13.05 -0.53 3.36
CA LYS A 46 -11.90 0.39 3.39
C LYS A 46 -10.63 -0.32 2.98
N SER A 47 -9.83 0.26 2.08
CA SER A 47 -8.46 -0.19 1.87
C SER A 47 -7.72 -0.34 3.21
N PRO A 48 -6.88 -1.36 3.37
CA PRO A 48 -6.13 -1.55 4.59
C PRO A 48 -5.21 -0.35 4.80
N HIS A 49 -4.99 0.00 6.05
CA HIS A 49 -4.09 1.08 6.39
C HIS A 49 -2.65 0.71 6.03
N TYR A 50 -1.89 1.70 5.58
CA TYR A 50 -0.47 1.54 5.36
C TYR A 50 0.24 1.20 6.68
N PRO A 51 0.97 0.08 6.79
CA PRO A 51 1.63 -0.30 8.04
C PRO A 51 2.70 0.71 8.49
N VAL A 52 2.61 1.19 9.73
CA VAL A 52 3.56 2.17 10.29
C VAL A 52 5.02 1.70 10.19
N ALA A 53 5.27 0.41 10.43
CA ALA A 53 6.61 -0.16 10.33
C ALA A 53 7.19 -0.08 8.90
N LEU A 54 6.36 -0.25 7.87
CA LEU A 54 6.78 -0.06 6.49
C LEU A 54 7.03 1.42 6.19
N ALA A 55 6.24 2.32 6.79
CA ALA A 55 6.35 3.76 6.54
C ALA A 55 7.64 4.32 7.15
N GLN A 56 7.96 3.91 8.38
CA GLN A 56 9.21 4.23 9.06
C GLN A 56 10.43 3.72 8.27
N ALA A 57 10.32 2.53 7.68
CA ALA A 57 11.36 1.95 6.83
C ALA A 57 11.35 2.48 5.39
N LYS A 58 10.41 3.37 5.04
CA LYS A 58 10.21 3.92 3.68
C LYS A 58 10.07 2.83 2.60
N LEU A 59 9.42 1.72 2.93
CA LEU A 59 9.31 0.56 2.06
C LEU A 59 8.06 0.62 1.17
N GLN A 60 8.23 1.02 -0.08
CA GLN A 60 7.20 0.97 -1.11
C GLN A 60 7.38 -0.25 -2.00
N GLY A 61 6.39 -0.53 -2.84
CA GLY A 61 6.42 -1.62 -3.82
C GLY A 61 5.15 -2.44 -3.74
N CYS A 62 5.21 -3.68 -4.19
CA CYS A 62 4.03 -4.50 -4.40
C CYS A 62 4.24 -5.93 -3.90
N THR A 63 3.15 -6.63 -3.66
CA THR A 63 3.16 -8.04 -3.33
C THR A 63 1.89 -8.72 -3.83
N VAL A 64 2.06 -9.93 -4.34
CA VAL A 64 0.96 -10.79 -4.77
C VAL A 64 0.88 -11.97 -3.82
N LEU A 65 -0.32 -12.21 -3.29
CA LEU A 65 -0.63 -13.35 -2.43
C LEU A 65 -1.63 -14.26 -3.11
N SER A 66 -1.45 -15.57 -2.95
CA SER A 66 -2.47 -16.59 -3.24
C SER A 66 -2.95 -17.18 -1.92
N PHE A 67 -4.24 -17.42 -1.76
CA PHE A 67 -4.82 -17.99 -0.54
C PHE A 67 -6.18 -18.63 -0.84
N ASP A 68 -6.68 -19.42 0.10
CA ASP A 68 -8.03 -19.97 0.03
C ASP A 68 -8.92 -19.25 1.05
N ILE A 69 -10.20 -19.07 0.70
CA ILE A 69 -11.25 -18.71 1.63
C ILE A 69 -11.96 -20.00 2.02
N SER A 70 -12.07 -20.28 3.31
CA SER A 70 -12.79 -21.46 3.83
C SER A 70 -14.31 -21.30 3.70
N GLU A 71 -15.06 -22.39 3.88
CA GLU A 71 -16.53 -22.35 3.87
C GLU A 71 -17.11 -21.47 4.99
N GLU A 72 -16.35 -21.23 6.06
CA GLU A 72 -16.70 -20.35 7.18
C GLU A 72 -16.15 -18.92 7.03
N GLY A 73 -15.61 -18.58 5.86
CA GLY A 73 -15.13 -17.23 5.54
C GLY A 73 -13.83 -16.84 6.25
N TYR A 74 -12.94 -17.81 6.51
CA TYR A 74 -11.58 -17.55 7.00
C TYR A 74 -10.56 -17.61 5.86
N THR A 75 -9.48 -16.83 5.98
CA THR A 75 -8.33 -16.91 5.08
C THR A 75 -7.40 -18.06 5.49
N GLU A 76 -7.15 -18.99 4.58
CA GLU A 76 -6.30 -20.17 4.77
C GLU A 76 -5.25 -20.31 3.66
N ASN A 77 -4.30 -21.25 3.82
CA ASN A 77 -3.29 -21.61 2.81
C ASN A 77 -2.56 -20.42 2.13
N VAL A 78 -2.25 -19.38 2.91
CA VAL A 78 -1.66 -18.15 2.38
C VAL A 78 -0.22 -18.36 1.89
N GLU A 79 0.00 -18.06 0.62
CA GLU A 79 1.28 -18.08 -0.08
C GLU A 79 1.64 -16.68 -0.60
N VAL A 80 2.92 -16.30 -0.47
CA VAL A 80 3.45 -15.08 -1.09
C VAL A 80 3.97 -15.47 -2.46
N VAL A 81 3.24 -15.11 -3.52
CA VAL A 81 3.62 -15.37 -4.92
C VAL A 81 4.76 -14.45 -5.33
N SER A 82 4.66 -13.16 -4.97
CA SER A 82 5.70 -12.17 -5.24
C SER A 82 5.74 -11.08 -4.18
N SER A 83 6.90 -10.44 -4.02
CA SER A 83 7.10 -9.34 -3.07
C SER A 83 8.31 -8.51 -3.48
N ILE A 84 8.07 -7.38 -4.14
CA ILE A 84 9.11 -6.50 -4.68
C ILE A 84 9.03 -5.13 -3.99
N PRO A 85 10.16 -4.52 -3.61
CA PRO A 85 11.54 -5.01 -3.74
C PRO A 85 11.96 -5.90 -2.56
N ASN A 86 11.11 -6.03 -1.54
CA ASN A 86 11.50 -6.61 -0.26
C ASN A 86 10.46 -7.64 0.23
N LYS A 87 10.93 -8.82 0.63
CA LYS A 87 10.11 -9.89 1.23
C LYS A 87 9.31 -9.48 2.48
N HIS A 88 9.73 -8.41 3.16
CA HIS A 88 9.00 -7.88 4.31
C HIS A 88 7.60 -7.39 3.92
N LEU A 89 7.40 -6.85 2.70
CA LEU A 89 6.07 -6.46 2.22
C LEU A 89 5.13 -7.67 2.23
N GLY A 90 5.54 -8.78 1.62
CA GLY A 90 4.77 -10.04 1.63
C GLY A 90 4.52 -10.58 3.04
N LYS A 91 5.49 -10.45 3.97
CA LYS A 91 5.30 -10.86 5.38
C LYS A 91 4.20 -10.05 6.08
N TYR A 92 4.20 -8.73 5.93
CA TYR A 92 3.16 -7.86 6.51
C TYR A 92 1.80 -8.14 5.88
N THR A 93 1.77 -8.29 4.56
CA THR A 93 0.53 -8.56 3.81
C THR A 93 -0.06 -9.91 4.19
N LYS A 94 0.76 -10.95 4.31
CA LYS A 94 0.32 -12.26 4.80
C LYS A 94 -0.26 -12.19 6.21
N LYS A 95 0.29 -11.34 7.08
CA LYS A 95 -0.26 -11.12 8.43
C LYS A 95 -1.59 -10.38 8.38
N GLU A 96 -1.69 -9.37 7.53
CA GLU A 96 -2.91 -8.57 7.31
C GLU A 96 -4.08 -9.45 6.86
N ILE A 97 -3.92 -10.21 5.76
CA ILE A 97 -5.04 -10.99 5.19
C ILE A 97 -5.52 -12.14 6.07
N LYS A 98 -4.65 -12.66 6.96
CA LYS A 98 -5.03 -13.68 7.94
C LYS A 98 -6.02 -13.15 8.99
N GLY A 99 -6.06 -11.84 9.20
CA GLY A 99 -7.03 -11.20 10.09
C GLY A 99 -8.35 -10.86 9.42
N TRP A 100 -8.46 -11.03 8.10
CA TRP A 100 -9.67 -10.68 7.37
C TRP A 100 -10.76 -11.73 7.54
N ARG A 101 -12.00 -11.26 7.50
CA ARG A 101 -13.21 -12.09 7.44
C ARG A 101 -13.87 -11.88 6.10
N TRP A 102 -14.41 -12.96 5.57
CA TRP A 102 -15.09 -12.98 4.28
C TRP A 102 -16.56 -13.30 4.50
N GLN A 103 -17.41 -12.63 3.73
CA GLN A 103 -18.85 -12.81 3.74
C GLN A 103 -19.30 -13.27 2.36
N GLN A 104 -20.27 -14.18 2.32
CA GLN A 104 -20.85 -14.63 1.07
C GLN A 104 -21.60 -13.49 0.41
N LEU A 105 -21.45 -13.36 -0.91
CA LEU A 105 -22.20 -12.40 -1.71
C LEU A 105 -23.69 -12.78 -1.79
N ASP A 106 -24.00 -14.08 -1.79
CA ASP A 106 -25.36 -14.61 -1.69
C ASP A 106 -25.45 -15.60 -0.52
N PRO A 107 -26.17 -15.25 0.57
CA PRO A 107 -26.32 -16.13 1.74
C PRO A 107 -27.24 -17.34 1.48
N LEU A 108 -27.95 -17.39 0.34
CA LEU A 108 -28.77 -18.54 -0.05
C LEU A 108 -27.96 -19.60 -0.80
N GLN A 109 -26.76 -19.25 -1.29
CA GLN A 109 -25.86 -20.18 -1.94
C GLN A 109 -25.07 -20.97 -0.90
N SER A 110 -24.89 -22.28 -1.12
CA SER A 110 -24.03 -23.11 -0.29
C SER A 110 -22.62 -22.51 -0.23
N ALA A 111 -22.08 -22.40 0.99
CA ALA A 111 -20.70 -21.98 1.17
C ALA A 111 -19.76 -22.95 0.48
N MET A 112 -18.82 -22.39 -0.28
CA MET A 112 -17.79 -23.14 -0.98
C MET A 112 -16.46 -22.46 -0.76
N SER A 113 -15.41 -23.26 -0.60
CA SER A 113 -14.05 -22.71 -0.58
C SER A 113 -13.74 -22.01 -1.92
N GLU A 114 -13.08 -20.85 -1.85
CA GLU A 114 -12.71 -20.06 -3.03
C GLU A 114 -11.21 -19.71 -2.98
N LYS A 115 -10.46 -20.11 -4.00
CA LYS A 115 -9.08 -19.68 -4.17
C LYS A 115 -9.02 -18.24 -4.69
N ARG A 116 -8.15 -17.43 -4.10
CA ARG A 116 -7.95 -16.02 -4.40
C ARG A 116 -6.48 -15.72 -4.67
N THR A 117 -6.26 -14.81 -5.60
CA THR A 117 -4.99 -14.13 -5.81
C THR A 117 -5.21 -12.63 -5.75
N LEU A 118 -4.59 -11.97 -4.77
CA LEU A 118 -4.68 -10.52 -4.57
C LEU A 118 -3.31 -9.88 -4.71
N ARG A 119 -3.28 -8.70 -5.35
CA ARG A 119 -2.13 -7.82 -5.39
C ARG A 119 -2.35 -6.63 -4.46
N PHE A 120 -1.31 -6.30 -3.70
CA PHE A 120 -1.24 -5.14 -2.83
C PHE A 120 -0.13 -4.23 -3.33
N ASP A 121 -0.44 -2.95 -3.51
CA ASP A 121 0.51 -1.90 -3.91
C ASP A 121 0.65 -0.89 -2.76
N TYR A 122 1.86 -0.75 -2.23
CA TYR A 122 2.24 0.11 -1.12
C TYR A 122 2.96 1.36 -1.62
N CYS A 123 2.39 2.53 -1.39
CA CYS A 123 2.97 3.81 -1.82
C CYS A 123 3.04 4.83 -0.69
N LEU A 124 4.05 5.70 -0.79
CA LEU A 124 4.28 6.80 0.13
C LEU A 124 4.41 8.09 -0.69
N GLY A 125 3.56 9.06 -0.42
CA GLY A 125 3.68 10.44 -0.87
C GLY A 125 4.25 11.34 0.22
N LEU A 126 4.89 12.44 -0.19
CA LEU A 126 5.43 13.46 0.73
C LEU A 126 4.66 14.78 0.65
N GLU A 127 3.83 14.96 -0.38
CA GLU A 127 3.11 16.21 -0.62
C GLU A 127 1.66 16.11 -0.14
N SER A 128 0.94 15.07 -0.58
CA SER A 128 -0.47 14.86 -0.22
C SER A 128 -0.90 13.39 -0.35
N ALA A 129 -2.05 13.07 0.22
CA ALA A 129 -2.71 11.77 0.02
C ALA A 129 -3.09 11.53 -1.45
N GLU A 130 -3.57 12.57 -2.15
CA GLU A 130 -3.91 12.50 -3.57
C GLU A 130 -2.70 12.14 -4.43
N GLN A 131 -1.54 12.76 -4.14
CA GLN A 131 -0.29 12.42 -4.82
C GLN A 131 0.10 10.95 -4.58
N SER A 132 0.06 10.50 -3.33
CA SER A 132 0.37 9.11 -2.98
C SER A 132 -0.55 8.12 -3.70
N LEU A 133 -1.84 8.43 -3.76
CA LEU A 133 -2.84 7.62 -4.45
C LEU A 133 -2.56 7.55 -5.96
N ALA A 134 -2.28 8.69 -6.60
CA ALA A 134 -1.94 8.74 -8.02
C ALA A 134 -0.69 7.91 -8.34
N GLN A 135 0.35 7.99 -7.51
CA GLN A 135 1.54 7.15 -7.63
C GLN A 135 1.19 5.67 -7.49
N CYS A 136 0.31 5.33 -6.56
CA CYS A 136 -0.15 3.96 -6.38
C CYS A 136 -0.94 3.43 -7.57
N GLN A 137 -1.80 4.25 -8.15
CA GLN A 137 -2.49 3.90 -9.39
C GLN A 137 -1.51 3.61 -10.52
N GLN A 138 -0.45 4.41 -10.70
CA GLN A 138 0.60 4.11 -11.68
C GLN A 138 1.34 2.81 -11.36
N GLN A 139 1.66 2.56 -10.09
CA GLN A 139 2.35 1.34 -9.68
C GLN A 139 1.56 0.08 -10.02
N THR A 140 0.22 0.09 -9.91
CA THR A 140 -0.63 -1.08 -10.25
C THR A 140 -0.44 -1.55 -11.69
N GLN A 141 0.01 -0.68 -12.60
CA GLN A 141 0.27 -1.00 -14.01
C GLN A 141 1.64 -1.64 -14.24
N LEU A 142 2.55 -1.55 -13.27
CA LEU A 142 3.89 -2.13 -13.35
C LEU A 142 3.86 -3.62 -12.98
N ASN A 143 4.84 -4.39 -13.48
CA ASN A 143 4.93 -5.80 -13.11
C ASN A 143 5.28 -5.97 -11.62
N CYS A 144 4.67 -6.97 -10.98
CA CYS A 144 4.92 -7.33 -9.60
C CYS A 144 5.48 -8.76 -9.49
N GLY A 145 6.64 -9.00 -10.08
CA GLY A 145 7.25 -10.33 -10.15
C GLY A 145 7.06 -10.96 -11.51
#